data_AF-A0A9E3B639-F1
#
_entry.id   AF-A0A9E3B639-F1
#
_cell.length_a   1.000
_cell.length_b   1.000
_cell.length_c   1.000
_cell.angle_alpha   90.00
_cell.angle_beta   90.00
_cell.angle_gamma   90.00
#
_symmetry.space_group_name_H-M   'P 1'
#
loop_
_entity.id
_entity.type
_entity.pdbx_description
1 polymer ?
#
loop_
_entity_poly.entity_id
_entity_poly.type
_entity_poly.pdbx_seq_one_letter_code
_entity_poly.pdbx_strand_id
1 'polypeptide(L)'
;VTDRGNAALREWQAQSPDVFQLRDELLLKVLFGTFAAPGDLAQNLRAAITNHEMRLLTYRQSTQFIPVQGASPHGNKRHNPYAVESEGDPYFSLITHFAIEFEKTYLRWLYEALEFVENRREHMPEGNVERDSG
;
A
#
# COMPACT_ATOMS: atom_id res chain seq x y z
N VAL A 1 -10.73 27.06 11.63
CA VAL A 1 -11.79 26.11 12.07
C VAL A 1 -12.70 26.87 13.04
N THR A 2 -14.02 26.72 12.93
CA THR A 2 -14.96 27.36 13.87
C THR A 2 -15.07 26.53 15.15
N ASP A 3 -15.60 27.09 16.24
CA ASP A 3 -15.81 26.35 17.50
C ASP A 3 -16.69 25.12 17.30
N ARG A 4 -17.70 25.22 16.43
CA ARG A 4 -18.54 24.09 16.00
C ARG A 4 -17.71 23.02 15.29
N GLY A 5 -16.75 23.41 14.46
CA GLY A 5 -15.83 22.47 13.79
C GLY A 5 -14.91 21.75 14.77
N ASN A 6 -14.36 22.46 15.76
CA ASN A 6 -13.52 21.84 16.80
C ASN A 6 -14.33 20.89 17.69
N ALA A 7 -15.60 21.23 18.00
CA ALA A 7 -16.49 20.34 18.74
C ALA A 7 -16.80 19.06 17.94
N ALA A 8 -17.15 19.19 16.66
CA ALA A 8 -17.41 18.04 15.79
C ALA A 8 -16.18 17.14 15.60
N LEU A 9 -14.98 17.72 15.48
CA LEU A 9 -13.74 16.95 15.37
C LEU A 9 -13.47 16.12 16.64
N ARG A 10 -13.68 16.72 17.83
CA ARG A 10 -13.52 16.00 19.10
C ARG A 10 -14.54 14.89 19.29
N GLU A 11 -15.79 15.13 18.89
CA GLU A 11 -16.84 14.12 18.92
C GLU A 11 -16.48 12.94 18.01
N TRP A 12 -16.02 13.20 16.80
CA TRP A 12 -15.56 12.17 15.87
C TRP A 12 -14.37 11.36 16.42
N GLN A 13 -13.37 12.03 17.02
CA GLN A 13 -12.22 11.35 17.62
C GLN A 13 -12.57 10.42 18.80
N ALA A 14 -13.68 10.69 19.49
CA ALA A 14 -14.13 9.89 20.63
C ALA A 14 -14.92 8.64 20.21
N GLN A 15 -15.34 8.54 18.94
CA GLN A 15 -16.05 7.38 18.42
C GLN A 15 -15.09 6.18 18.31
N SER A 16 -15.59 4.98 18.57
CA SER A 16 -14.80 3.77 18.30
C SER A 16 -14.52 3.67 16.80
N PRO A 17 -13.27 3.32 16.40
CA PRO A 17 -12.96 3.17 14.99
C PRO A 17 -13.75 2.00 14.41
N ASP A 18 -14.21 2.16 13.17
CA ASP A 18 -14.80 1.06 12.41
C ASP A 18 -13.78 -0.05 12.15
N VAL A 19 -14.27 -1.28 11.99
CA VAL A 19 -13.43 -2.42 11.65
C VAL A 19 -12.84 -2.23 10.26
N PHE A 20 -11.52 -2.36 10.15
CA PHE A 20 -10.81 -2.28 8.88
C PHE A 20 -11.26 -3.40 7.92
N GLN A 21 -11.87 -3.02 6.79
CA GLN A 21 -12.25 -3.94 5.72
C GLN A 21 -11.24 -3.86 4.56
N LEU A 22 -10.39 -4.87 4.41
CA LEU A 22 -9.49 -4.98 3.27
C LEU A 22 -10.26 -5.44 2.03
N ARG A 23 -10.30 -4.59 0.98
CA ARG A 23 -10.88 -4.92 -0.32
C ARG A 23 -9.78 -4.85 -1.37
N ASP A 24 -9.26 -6.02 -1.71
CA ASP A 24 -8.11 -6.15 -2.61
C ASP A 24 -8.46 -7.10 -3.76
N GLU A 25 -8.50 -6.54 -4.98
CA GLU A 25 -8.83 -7.29 -6.19
C GLU A 25 -7.75 -8.31 -6.54
N LEU A 26 -6.48 -8.03 -6.23
CA LEU A 26 -5.39 -8.96 -6.51
C LEU A 26 -5.46 -10.18 -5.59
N LEU A 27 -5.76 -9.99 -4.31
CA LEU A 27 -6.01 -11.12 -3.41
C LEU A 27 -7.16 -12.00 -3.93
N LEU A 28 -8.21 -11.39 -4.47
CA LEU A 28 -9.32 -12.11 -5.08
C LEU A 28 -8.88 -12.90 -6.32
N LYS A 29 -8.06 -12.30 -7.19
CA LYS A 29 -7.49 -12.97 -8.37
C LYS A 29 -6.59 -14.15 -7.99
N VAL A 30 -5.80 -14.01 -6.91
CA VAL A 30 -4.97 -15.11 -6.38
C VAL A 30 -5.84 -16.22 -5.79
N LEU A 31 -6.89 -15.88 -5.04
CA LEU A 31 -7.85 -16.85 -4.47
C LEU A 31 -8.46 -17.73 -5.56
N PHE A 32 -8.80 -17.14 -6.71
CA PHE A 32 -9.34 -17.86 -7.88
C PHE A 32 -8.26 -18.26 -8.90
N GLY A 33 -6.98 -18.24 -8.51
CA GLY A 33 -5.85 -18.47 -9.40
C GLY A 33 -5.83 -19.85 -10.06
N THR A 34 -6.57 -20.82 -9.52
CA THR A 34 -6.77 -22.14 -10.16
C THR A 34 -7.51 -22.07 -11.48
N PHE A 35 -8.30 -21.03 -11.73
CA PHE A 35 -9.09 -20.84 -12.95
C PHE A 35 -8.44 -19.88 -13.94
N ALA A 36 -7.36 -19.19 -13.54
CA ALA A 36 -6.65 -18.24 -14.38
C ALA A 36 -5.55 -18.94 -15.19
N ALA A 37 -5.24 -18.42 -16.39
CA ALA A 37 -4.00 -18.79 -17.05
C ALA A 37 -2.81 -18.35 -16.17
N PRO A 38 -1.81 -19.20 -15.90
CA PRO A 38 -0.69 -18.84 -15.03
C PRO A 38 0.05 -17.57 -15.48
N GLY A 39 0.11 -17.32 -16.80
CA GLY A 39 0.71 -16.11 -17.36
C GLY A 39 -0.02 -14.83 -16.98
N ASP A 40 -1.36 -14.85 -16.95
CA ASP A 40 -2.18 -13.68 -16.61
C ASP A 40 -2.03 -13.32 -15.13
N LEU A 41 -2.02 -14.34 -14.25
CA LEU A 41 -1.82 -14.11 -12.82
C LEU A 41 -0.40 -13.59 -12.53
N ALA A 42 0.62 -14.15 -13.18
CA ALA A 42 1.99 -13.66 -13.06
C ALA A 42 2.13 -12.21 -13.57
N GLN A 43 1.45 -11.85 -14.67
CA GLN A 43 1.44 -10.47 -15.17
C GLN A 43 0.80 -9.51 -14.16
N ASN A 44 -0.32 -9.88 -13.56
CA ASN A 44 -0.98 -9.08 -12.53
C ASN A 44 -0.07 -8.88 -11.30
N LEU A 45 0.62 -9.93 -10.86
CA LEU A 45 1.55 -9.86 -9.74
C LEU A 45 2.75 -8.94 -10.04
N ARG A 46 3.35 -9.03 -11.24
CA ARG A 46 4.44 -8.13 -11.65
C ARG A 46 3.98 -6.67 -11.72
N ALA A 47 2.79 -6.41 -12.26
CA ALA A 47 2.23 -5.06 -12.30
C ALA A 47 1.99 -4.50 -10.88
N ALA A 48 1.50 -5.34 -9.97
CA ALA A 48 1.33 -4.98 -8.57
C ALA A 48 2.67 -4.66 -7.89
N ILE A 49 3.70 -5.49 -8.08
CA ILE A 49 5.05 -5.24 -7.55
C ILE A 49 5.52 -3.85 -7.94
N THR A 50 5.50 -3.51 -9.24
CA THR A 50 5.92 -2.18 -9.72
C THR A 50 5.14 -1.05 -9.05
N ASN A 51 3.82 -1.19 -8.91
CA ASN A 51 2.98 -0.17 -8.28
C ASN A 51 3.32 0.02 -6.79
N HIS A 52 3.52 -1.08 -6.06
CA HIS A 52 3.82 -1.04 -4.63
C HIS A 52 5.25 -0.55 -4.36
N GLU A 53 6.22 -0.88 -5.22
CA GLU A 53 7.58 -0.31 -5.15
C GLU A 53 7.57 1.21 -5.33
N MET A 54 6.80 1.71 -6.30
CA MET A 54 6.63 3.15 -6.53
C MET A 54 5.94 3.86 -5.36
N ARG A 55 4.93 3.24 -4.74
CA ARG A 55 4.27 3.76 -3.55
C ARG A 55 5.23 3.79 -2.35
N LEU A 56 6.01 2.73 -2.13
CA LEU A 56 7.02 2.67 -1.09
C LEU A 56 8.08 3.78 -1.25
N LEU A 57 8.55 4.00 -2.48
CA LEU A 57 9.46 5.11 -2.77
C LEU A 57 8.83 6.46 -2.43
N THR A 58 7.57 6.66 -2.83
CA THR A 58 6.82 7.89 -2.54
C THR A 58 6.68 8.13 -1.04
N TYR A 59 6.37 7.10 -0.25
CA TYR A 59 6.28 7.23 1.21
C TYR A 59 7.61 7.56 1.86
N ARG A 60 8.71 6.93 1.42
CA ARG A 60 10.06 7.24 1.89
C ARG A 60 10.50 8.66 1.56
N GLN A 61 10.14 9.16 0.38
CA GLN A 61 10.36 10.56 0.03
C GLN A 61 9.49 11.50 0.89
N SER A 62 8.24 11.13 1.14
CA SER A 62 7.31 11.92 1.95
C SER A 62 7.73 12.00 3.43
N THR A 63 8.39 10.97 3.98
CA THR A 63 9.00 11.06 5.34
C THR A 63 10.08 12.14 5.46
N GLN A 64 10.66 12.60 4.35
CA GLN A 64 11.64 13.69 4.37
C GLN A 64 10.96 15.07 4.50
N PHE A 65 9.64 15.14 4.31
CA PHE A 65 8.84 16.36 4.34
C PHE A 65 7.68 16.24 5.34
N ILE A 66 7.95 15.72 6.55
CA ILE A 66 6.94 15.70 7.62
C ILE A 66 6.56 17.15 7.95
N PRO A 67 5.27 17.52 7.85
CA PRO A 67 4.83 18.85 8.21
C PRO A 67 5.21 19.15 9.65
N VAL A 68 5.82 20.32 9.86
CA VAL A 68 6.05 20.88 11.18
C VAL A 68 4.69 21.03 11.88
N GLN A 69 4.63 20.67 13.16
CA GLN A 69 3.40 20.71 13.95
C GLN A 69 2.77 22.12 13.88
N GLY A 70 1.51 22.21 13.43
CA GLY A 70 0.80 23.49 13.27
C GLY A 70 1.04 24.24 11.95
N ALA A 71 1.77 23.66 10.99
CA ALA A 71 1.90 24.22 9.65
C ALA A 71 0.57 24.11 8.87
N SER A 72 -0.26 25.15 8.97
CA SER A 72 -1.34 25.36 8.01
C SER A 72 -0.75 25.47 6.59
N PRO A 73 -1.32 24.83 5.55
CA PRO A 73 -0.86 24.99 4.16
C PRO A 73 -0.94 26.44 3.63
N HIS A 74 -1.64 27.31 4.36
CA HIS A 74 -1.86 28.71 4.05
C HIS A 74 -1.24 29.61 5.13
N GLY A 75 0.09 29.71 5.15
CA GLY A 75 0.78 30.57 6.09
C GLY A 75 2.19 30.90 5.61
N ASN A 76 2.30 31.95 4.79
CA ASN A 76 3.49 32.76 4.53
C ASN A 76 4.85 32.02 4.50
N LYS A 77 5.37 31.75 3.31
CA LYS A 77 6.73 31.25 3.03
C LYS A 77 7.83 32.23 3.48
N ARG A 78 7.95 32.51 4.77
CA ARG A 78 9.14 33.14 5.34
C ARG A 78 9.87 32.09 6.16
N HIS A 79 10.99 31.64 5.60
CA HIS A 79 11.95 30.78 6.28
C HIS A 79 12.45 31.53 7.53
N ASN A 80 12.09 31.04 8.71
CA ASN A 80 12.58 31.58 9.97
C ASN A 80 13.88 30.86 10.34
N PRO A 81 15.05 31.53 10.31
CA PRO A 81 16.34 30.92 10.63
C PRO A 81 16.52 30.59 12.13
N TYR A 82 15.55 30.95 12.96
CA TYR A 82 15.50 30.63 14.39
C TYR A 82 14.34 29.70 14.76
N ALA A 83 13.67 29.07 13.77
CA ALA A 83 12.79 27.97 14.08
C ALA A 83 13.66 26.83 14.63
N VAL A 84 13.59 26.63 15.95
CA VAL A 84 14.02 25.39 16.61
C VAL A 84 13.53 24.24 15.72
N GLU A 85 14.39 23.27 15.41
CA GLU A 85 14.03 22.05 14.69
C GLU A 85 12.73 21.53 15.30
N SER A 86 11.61 21.89 14.67
CA SER A 86 10.33 21.49 15.20
C SER A 86 10.27 20.01 14.94
N GLU A 87 10.27 19.22 16.01
CA GLU A 87 9.95 17.81 15.95
C GLU A 87 8.72 17.67 15.03
N GLY A 88 8.87 16.89 13.95
CA GLY A 88 7.80 16.69 12.98
C GLY A 88 6.58 16.11 13.67
N ASP A 89 5.38 16.31 13.10
CA ASP A 89 4.15 15.81 13.70
C ASP A 89 4.25 14.28 14.00
N PRO A 90 4.22 13.87 15.28
CA PRO A 90 4.43 12.48 15.66
C PRO A 90 3.32 11.56 15.13
N TYR A 91 2.09 12.05 14.98
CA TYR A 91 0.99 11.26 14.43
C TYR A 91 1.15 11.06 12.93
N PHE A 92 1.64 12.08 12.21
CA PHE A 92 1.98 11.94 10.80
C PHE A 92 3.14 10.94 10.60
N SER A 93 4.13 10.98 11.49
CA SER A 93 5.22 10.00 11.51
C SER A 93 4.69 8.57 11.71
N LEU A 94 3.78 8.35 12.66
CA LEU A 94 3.15 7.05 12.90
C LEU A 94 2.42 6.51 11.67
N ILE A 95 1.60 7.33 11.00
CA ILE A 95 0.87 6.93 9.79
C ILE A 95 1.83 6.63 8.64
N THR A 96 2.88 7.43 8.48
CA THR A 96 3.85 7.21 7.40
C THR A 96 4.68 5.95 7.63
N HIS A 97 5.07 5.68 8.88
CA HIS A 97 5.74 4.44 9.24
C HIS A 97 4.85 3.21 9.01
N PHE A 98 3.57 3.29 9.41
CA PHE A 98 2.59 2.25 9.09
C PHE A 98 2.50 1.99 7.58
N ALA A 99 2.38 3.03 6.76
CA ALA A 99 2.31 2.89 5.31
C ALA A 99 3.56 2.20 4.75
N ILE A 100 4.76 2.58 5.18
CA ILE A 100 6.01 1.95 4.76
C ILE A 100 6.05 0.47 5.13
N GLU A 101 5.72 0.12 6.36
CA GLU A 101 5.73 -1.28 6.82
C GLU A 101 4.66 -2.14 6.13
N PHE A 102 3.50 -1.55 5.84
CA PHE A 102 2.48 -2.18 5.01
C PHE A 102 3.01 -2.49 3.62
N GLU A 103 3.59 -1.51 2.91
CA GLU A 103 4.13 -1.72 1.56
C GLU A 103 5.23 -2.79 1.53
N LYS A 104 6.15 -2.78 2.51
CA LYS A 104 7.20 -3.81 2.62
C LYS A 104 6.62 -5.20 2.81
N THR A 105 5.64 -5.33 3.70
CA THR A 105 5.00 -6.61 4.01
C THR A 105 4.26 -7.14 2.79
N TYR A 106 3.53 -6.26 2.11
CA TYR A 106 2.77 -6.62 0.92
C TYR A 106 3.68 -6.96 -0.26
N LEU A 107 4.75 -6.20 -0.49
CA LEU A 107 5.77 -6.51 -1.50
C LEU A 107 6.41 -7.88 -1.29
N ARG A 108 6.79 -8.21 -0.05
CA ARG A 108 7.32 -9.53 0.27
C ARG A 108 6.35 -10.63 -0.15
N TRP A 109 5.08 -10.50 0.21
CA TRP A 109 4.05 -11.45 -0.20
C TRP A 109 3.88 -11.52 -1.73
N LEU A 110 3.94 -10.38 -2.43
CA LEU A 110 3.83 -10.36 -3.90
C LEU A 110 4.96 -11.13 -4.58
N TYR A 111 6.20 -11.00 -4.09
CA TYR A 111 7.32 -11.77 -4.62
C TYR A 111 7.17 -13.27 -4.34
N GLU A 112 6.79 -13.65 -3.11
CA GLU A 112 6.52 -15.06 -2.75
C GLU A 112 5.40 -15.65 -3.62
N ALA A 113 4.33 -14.89 -3.87
CA ALA A 113 3.22 -15.31 -4.72
C ALA A 113 3.65 -15.45 -6.19
N LEU A 114 4.48 -14.52 -6.70
CA LEU A 114 4.98 -14.58 -8.07
C LEU A 114 5.87 -15.81 -8.28
N GLU A 115 6.81 -16.05 -7.37
CA GLU A 115 7.68 -17.23 -7.38
C GLU A 115 6.84 -18.53 -7.39
N PHE A 116 5.82 -18.61 -6.54
CA PHE A 116 4.91 -19.76 -6.52
C PHE A 116 4.20 -19.98 -7.87
N VAL A 117 3.67 -18.93 -8.48
CA VAL A 117 2.94 -19.02 -9.76
C VAL A 117 3.88 -19.39 -10.91
N GLU A 118 5.09 -18.84 -10.94
CA GLU A 118 6.12 -19.13 -11.94
C GLU A 118 6.62 -20.58 -11.81
N ASN A 119 6.92 -21.05 -10.60
CA ASN A 119 7.35 -22.43 -10.36
C ASN A 119 6.27 -23.46 -10.75
N ARG A 120 4.99 -23.13 -10.55
CA ARG A 120 3.87 -24.00 -10.99
C ARG A 120 3.80 -24.12 -12.51
N ARG A 121 4.17 -23.07 -13.25
CA ARG A 121 4.21 -23.11 -14.72
C ARG A 121 5.28 -24.05 -15.23
N GLU A 122 6.46 -24.09 -14.59
CA GLU A 122 7.56 -24.98 -14.97
C GLU A 122 7.24 -26.46 -14.74
N HIS A 123 6.36 -26.76 -13.77
CA HIS A 123 6.00 -28.13 -13.38
C HIS A 123 4.73 -28.66 -14.07
N MET A 124 4.09 -27.91 -14.97
CA MET A 124 3.02 -28.45 -15.82
C MET A 124 3.64 -29.09 -17.08
N PRO A 125 3.62 -30.43 -17.22
CA PRO A 125 4.14 -31.08 -18.41
C PRO A 125 3.26 -30.71 -19.62
N GLU A 126 3.90 -30.24 -20.69
CA GLU A 126 3.33 -30.26 -22.03
C GLU A 126 3.05 -31.72 -22.41
N GLY A 127 1.82 -32.21 -22.28
CA GLY A 127 1.52 -33.58 -22.68
C GLY A 127 0.21 -34.15 -22.16
N ASN A 128 -0.90 -33.81 -22.84
CA ASN A 128 -1.94 -34.78 -23.24
C ASN A 128 -3.01 -34.06 -24.06
N VAL A 129 -2.65 -33.73 -25.31
CA VAL A 129 -3.62 -33.61 -26.40
C VAL A 129 -3.11 -34.49 -27.54
N GLU A 130 -3.00 -35.79 -27.26
CA GLU A 130 -2.95 -36.81 -28.30
C GLU A 130 -4.33 -37.45 -28.39
N ARG A 131 -5.04 -37.02 -29.44
CA ARG A 131 -5.92 -37.80 -30.32
C ARG A 131 -6.46 -39.12 -29.73
N ASP A 132 -7.74 -39.12 -29.39
CA ASP A 132 -8.61 -40.26 -29.72
C ASP A 132 -9.52 -39.83 -30.87
N SER A 133 -9.02 -40.08 -32.07
CA SER A 133 -9.88 -40.36 -33.22
C SER A 133 -10.30 -41.82 -33.10
N GLY A 134 -11.55 -42.05 -32.69
CA GLY A 134 -12.24 -43.33 -32.75
C GLY A 134 -13.69 -43.10 -33.14
#